data_AF-A0A3D4F7Q2-F1
#
_entry.id   AF-A0A3D4F7Q2-F1
#
_cell.length_a   1.000
_cell.length_b   1.000
_cell.length_c   1.000
_cell.angle_alpha   90.00
_cell.angle_beta   90.00
_cell.angle_gamma   90.00
#
_symmetry.space_group_name_H-M   'P 1'
#
loop_
_entity.id
_entity.type
_entity.pdbx_description
1 polymer ?
#
loop_
_entity_poly.entity_id
_entity_poly.type
_entity_poly.pdbx_seq_one_letter_code
_entity_poly.pdbx_strand_id
1 'polypeptide(L)'
;EKKGIQHNWTRYLPVHESWIKEEIVFVLHSINDALIVFFRGQVLVAMCVGGLLMIGFWLIGLSYAVLLGFVAGILGIVPYLGVLLSIVPALIISMVENPGWAHPALTLGVFVLVQMAEGLVISPRIIGDRVGMHPLTVIIAIMIGTTLMGGIIGGVLAIPLTAALRTLMFRYVWSESPISFRKPPAATADHTVSDASEASEAPKAAPSNQE
;
A
#
# COMPACT_ATOMS: atom_id res chain seq x y z
N GLU A 1 -53.06 35.58 9.55
CA GLU A 1 -52.56 34.57 8.59
C GLU A 1 -51.14 34.01 8.84
N LYS A 2 -50.53 34.12 10.03
CA LYS A 2 -49.18 33.58 10.32
C LYS A 2 -49.17 32.25 11.11
N LYS A 3 -50.08 31.32 10.83
CA LYS A 3 -50.16 30.02 11.56
C LYS A 3 -50.27 28.77 10.66
N GLY A 4 -49.98 28.88 9.36
CA GLY A 4 -50.06 27.75 8.43
C GLY A 4 -48.74 27.03 8.12
N ILE A 5 -47.59 27.64 8.40
CA ILE A 5 -46.31 27.20 7.80
C ILE A 5 -45.49 26.28 8.71
N GLN A 6 -45.74 26.23 10.02
CA GLN A 6 -44.87 25.45 10.93
C GLN A 6 -45.08 23.92 10.90
N HIS A 7 -46.16 23.40 10.28
CA HIS A 7 -46.52 21.99 10.43
C HIS A 7 -46.17 21.07 9.24
N ASN A 8 -45.52 21.58 8.17
CA ASN A 8 -45.31 20.80 6.94
C ASN A 8 -43.84 20.74 6.45
N TRP A 9 -42.88 21.19 7.26
CA TRP A 9 -41.44 21.23 6.86
C TRP A 9 -40.82 19.84 6.71
N THR A 10 -41.34 18.84 7.40
CA THR A 10 -40.90 17.44 7.29
C THR A 10 -41.26 16.80 5.94
N ARG A 11 -42.09 17.45 5.12
CA ARG A 11 -42.49 16.95 3.79
C ARG A 11 -41.58 17.40 2.65
N TYR A 12 -40.72 18.40 2.88
CA TYR A 12 -39.82 18.97 1.86
C TYR A 12 -38.38 18.48 1.92
N LEU A 13 -38.00 17.74 2.96
CA LEU A 13 -36.70 17.06 3.06
C LEU A 13 -36.90 15.53 3.01
N PRO A 14 -37.10 14.97 1.80
CA PRO A 14 -37.03 13.54 1.60
C PRO A 14 -35.55 13.10 1.68
N VAL A 15 -35.00 13.00 2.89
CA VAL A 15 -33.70 12.29 3.11
C VAL A 15 -33.92 10.77 3.18
N HIS A 16 -35.01 10.30 2.56
CA HIS A 16 -35.45 8.92 2.54
C HIS A 16 -35.26 8.31 1.14
N GLU A 17 -34.06 8.46 0.57
CA GLU A 17 -33.61 7.60 -0.52
C GLU A 17 -32.36 6.83 -0.09
N SER A 18 -32.51 5.51 -0.08
CA SER A 18 -31.54 4.49 0.32
C SER A 18 -30.23 4.54 -0.48
N TRP A 19 -30.27 5.08 -1.70
CA TRP A 19 -29.12 5.20 -2.60
C TRP A 19 -27.96 6.04 -2.02
N ILE A 20 -28.23 7.20 -1.39
CA ILE A 20 -27.16 8.06 -0.81
C ILE A 20 -26.51 7.35 0.38
N LYS A 21 -27.28 6.62 1.18
CA LYS A 21 -26.76 5.86 2.33
C LYS A 21 -25.86 4.73 1.87
N GLU A 22 -26.29 3.98 0.85
CA GLU A 22 -25.50 2.92 0.23
C GLU A 22 -24.20 3.49 -0.38
N GLU A 23 -24.25 4.66 -1.00
CA GLU A 23 -23.09 5.32 -1.61
C GLU A 23 -22.10 5.86 -0.56
N ILE A 24 -22.58 6.50 0.51
CA ILE A 24 -21.74 6.95 1.63
C ILE A 24 -21.09 5.74 2.33
N VAL A 25 -21.86 4.68 2.59
CA VAL A 25 -21.34 3.46 3.22
C VAL A 25 -20.28 2.81 2.33
N PHE A 26 -20.50 2.77 1.02
CA PHE A 26 -19.52 2.28 0.05
C PHE A 26 -18.23 3.10 0.04
N VAL A 27 -18.32 4.43 0.00
CA VAL A 27 -17.16 5.34 0.02
C VAL A 27 -16.38 5.17 1.33
N LEU A 28 -17.09 5.11 2.46
CA LEU A 28 -16.46 4.96 3.77
C LEU A 28 -15.73 3.61 3.89
N HIS A 29 -16.34 2.53 3.39
CA HIS A 29 -15.70 1.21 3.36
C HIS A 29 -14.47 1.21 2.44
N SER A 30 -14.57 1.86 1.27
CA SER A 30 -13.46 1.97 0.32
C SER A 30 -12.27 2.75 0.91
N ILE A 31 -12.53 3.83 1.64
CA ILE A 31 -11.49 4.59 2.34
C ILE A 31 -10.86 3.74 3.45
N ASN A 32 -11.68 3.04 4.24
CA ASN A 32 -11.19 2.17 5.30
C ASN A 32 -10.28 1.06 4.76
N ASP A 33 -10.68 0.40 3.67
CA ASP A 33 -9.86 -0.64 3.02
C ASP A 33 -8.56 -0.06 2.46
N ALA A 34 -8.62 1.10 1.81
CA ALA A 34 -7.44 1.79 1.30
C ALA A 34 -6.48 2.15 2.43
N LEU A 35 -6.99 2.63 3.57
CA LEU A 35 -6.19 2.92 4.76
C LEU A 35 -5.53 1.66 5.29
N ILE A 36 -6.29 0.58 5.51
CA ILE A 36 -5.73 -0.68 6.06
C ILE A 36 -4.61 -1.22 5.18
N VAL A 37 -4.83 -1.27 3.86
CA VAL A 37 -3.82 -1.76 2.91
C VAL A 37 -2.59 -0.85 2.89
N PHE A 38 -2.80 0.46 2.87
CA PHE A 38 -1.72 1.45 2.87
C PHE A 38 -0.88 1.39 4.14
N PHE A 39 -1.51 1.39 5.33
CA PHE A 39 -0.80 1.33 6.61
C PHE A 39 -0.02 0.01 6.74
N ARG A 40 -0.62 -1.12 6.36
CA ARG A 40 0.07 -2.43 6.37
C ARG A 40 1.24 -2.45 5.39
N GLY A 41 1.08 -1.86 4.21
CA GLY A 41 2.15 -1.70 3.23
C GLY A 41 3.28 -0.82 3.76
N GLN A 42 2.95 0.35 4.33
CA GLN A 42 3.94 1.28 4.87
C GLN A 42 4.76 0.72 6.02
N VAL A 43 4.13 -0.01 6.95
CA VAL A 43 4.89 -0.68 8.02
C VAL A 43 5.90 -1.68 7.44
N LEU A 44 5.52 -2.43 6.40
CA LEU A 44 6.41 -3.40 5.76
C LEU A 44 7.53 -2.71 4.97
N VAL A 45 7.21 -1.63 4.24
CA VAL A 45 8.21 -0.78 3.57
C VAL A 45 9.22 -0.23 4.60
N ALA A 46 8.72 0.35 5.69
CA ALA A 46 9.54 0.96 6.72
C ALA A 46 10.50 -0.05 7.39
N MET A 47 10.03 -1.27 7.66
CA MET A 47 10.88 -2.36 8.16
C MET A 47 11.96 -2.76 7.13
N CYS A 48 11.59 -2.92 5.86
CA CYS A 48 12.54 -3.27 4.80
C CYS A 48 13.59 -2.17 4.61
N VAL A 49 13.18 -0.91 4.50
CA VAL A 49 14.08 0.24 4.31
C VAL A 49 14.99 0.44 5.52
N GLY A 50 14.43 0.42 6.74
CA GLY A 50 15.21 0.54 7.98
C GLY A 50 16.24 -0.59 8.13
N GLY A 51 15.86 -1.83 7.80
CA GLY A 51 16.78 -2.97 7.79
C GLY A 51 17.88 -2.85 6.73
N LEU A 52 17.54 -2.42 5.51
CA LEU A 52 18.52 -2.19 4.45
C LEU A 52 19.50 -1.06 4.78
N LEU A 53 19.01 0.05 5.37
CA LEU A 53 19.86 1.14 5.83
C LEU A 53 20.77 0.70 6.98
N MET A 54 20.24 -0.08 7.94
CA MET A 54 21.05 -0.66 9.01
C MET A 54 22.19 -1.50 8.46
N ILE A 55 21.90 -2.43 7.53
CA ILE A 55 22.91 -3.29 6.91
C ILE A 55 23.90 -2.44 6.10
N GLY A 56 23.40 -1.49 5.30
CA GLY A 56 24.23 -0.63 4.46
C GLY A 56 25.20 0.24 5.26
N PHE A 57 24.74 0.86 6.36
CA PHE A 57 25.61 1.63 7.26
C PHE A 57 26.58 0.74 8.03
N TRP A 58 26.17 -0.48 8.37
CA TRP A 58 27.05 -1.45 9.02
C TRP A 58 28.19 -1.90 8.09
N LEU A 59 27.93 -2.09 6.79
CA LEU A 59 28.97 -2.38 5.80
C LEU A 59 29.98 -1.25 5.63
N ILE A 60 29.56 0.02 5.78
CA ILE A 60 30.46 1.18 5.76
C ILE A 60 31.33 1.24 7.04
N GLY A 61 30.90 0.57 8.11
CA GLY A 61 31.58 0.59 9.40
C GLY A 61 31.20 1.80 10.27
N LEU A 62 30.00 2.37 10.11
CA LEU A 62 29.48 3.38 11.05
C LEU A 62 29.16 2.75 12.40
N SER A 63 29.69 3.30 13.50
CA SER A 63 29.42 2.78 14.85
C SER A 63 27.92 2.83 15.21
N TYR A 64 27.19 3.80 14.66
CA TYR A 64 25.77 4.02 14.93
C TYR A 64 24.83 3.44 13.87
N ALA A 65 25.31 2.52 13.02
CA ALA A 65 24.52 1.93 11.93
C ALA A 65 23.16 1.35 12.40
N VAL A 66 23.16 0.60 13.50
CA VAL A 66 21.95 -0.01 14.07
C VAL A 66 20.96 1.05 14.55
N LEU A 67 21.44 2.05 15.28
CA LEU A 67 20.61 3.14 15.77
C LEU A 67 20.00 3.94 14.62
N LEU A 68 20.82 4.31 13.63
CA LEU A 68 20.39 5.06 12.46
C LEU A 68 19.36 4.31 11.61
N GLY A 69 19.59 3.02 11.34
CA GLY A 69 18.64 2.21 10.59
C GLY A 69 17.32 2.00 11.34
N PHE A 70 17.38 1.81 12.66
CA PHE A 70 16.17 1.71 13.50
C PHE A 70 15.37 3.02 13.52
N VAL A 71 16.05 4.14 13.73
CA VAL A 71 15.45 5.48 13.66
C VAL A 71 14.84 5.72 12.28
N ALA A 72 15.56 5.39 11.20
CA ALA A 72 15.05 5.49 9.83
C ALA A 72 13.80 4.61 9.61
N GLY A 73 13.75 3.41 10.18
CA GLY A 73 12.57 2.55 10.14
C GLY A 73 11.36 3.15 10.88
N ILE A 74 11.56 3.70 12.08
CA ILE A 74 10.47 4.37 12.82
C ILE A 74 9.96 5.60 12.06
N LEU A 75 10.87 6.45 11.61
CA LEU A 75 10.53 7.64 10.84
C LEU A 75 9.92 7.29 9.48
N GLY A 76 10.31 6.16 8.89
CA GLY A 76 9.82 5.62 7.63
C GLY A 76 8.35 5.22 7.63
N ILE A 77 7.70 5.12 8.80
CA ILE A 77 6.23 4.94 8.90
C ILE A 77 5.50 6.12 8.24
N VAL A 78 6.10 7.32 8.26
CA VAL A 78 5.57 8.50 7.61
C VAL A 78 6.24 8.67 6.24
N PRO A 79 5.50 8.46 5.14
CA PRO A 79 6.07 8.54 3.79
C PRO A 79 6.69 9.91 3.52
N TYR A 80 7.79 9.92 2.77
CA TYR A 80 8.60 11.09 2.41
C TYR A 80 9.30 11.79 3.59
N LEU A 81 8.58 12.06 4.69
CA LEU A 81 9.14 12.65 5.90
C LEU A 81 10.19 11.74 6.53
N GLY A 82 9.97 10.42 6.52
CA GLY A 82 10.93 9.49 7.10
C GLY A 82 12.29 9.51 6.42
N VAL A 83 12.28 9.55 5.09
CA VAL A 83 13.47 9.68 4.25
C VAL A 83 14.15 11.03 4.50
N LEU A 84 13.39 12.13 4.52
CA LEU A 84 13.94 13.47 4.72
C LEU A 84 14.58 13.66 6.10
N LEU A 85 13.99 13.09 7.14
CA LEU A 85 14.46 13.24 8.51
C LEU A 85 15.51 12.21 8.90
N SER A 86 15.62 11.08 8.20
CA SER A 86 16.64 10.06 8.47
C SER A 86 18.00 10.39 7.86
N ILE A 87 18.04 11.05 6.69
CA ILE A 87 19.30 11.41 6.05
C ILE A 87 20.10 12.45 6.85
N VAL A 88 19.42 13.41 7.51
CA VAL A 88 20.06 14.48 8.28
C VAL A 88 20.95 13.95 9.41
N PRO A 89 20.46 13.15 10.38
CA PRO A 89 21.31 12.62 11.45
C PRO A 89 22.34 11.62 10.93
N ALA A 90 22.03 10.85 9.88
CA ALA A 90 22.97 9.91 9.29
C ALA A 90 24.20 10.64 8.70
N LEU A 91 23.98 11.74 7.99
CA LEU A 91 25.05 12.54 7.40
C LEU A 91 25.90 13.22 8.49
N ILE A 92 25.26 13.80 9.51
CA ILE A 92 25.94 14.48 10.61
C ILE A 92 26.84 13.50 11.37
N ILE A 93 26.30 12.34 11.77
CA ILE A 93 27.08 11.32 12.49
C ILE A 93 28.25 10.84 11.63
N SER A 94 28.02 10.60 10.33
CA SER A 94 29.06 10.18 9.41
C SER A 94 30.20 11.21 9.27
N MET A 95 29.89 12.52 9.34
CA MET A 95 30.91 13.58 9.29
C MET A 95 31.68 13.73 10.60
N VAL A 96 31.01 13.52 11.73
CA VAL A 96 31.61 13.66 13.07
C VAL A 96 32.52 12.47 13.39
N GLU A 97 32.12 11.26 13.02
CA GLU A 97 32.86 10.02 13.32
C GLU A 97 34.20 9.96 12.57
N ASN A 98 34.24 10.44 11.32
CA ASN A 98 35.45 10.47 10.51
C ASN A 98 35.60 11.83 9.81
N PRO A 99 36.58 12.67 10.22
CA PRO A 99 36.89 13.93 9.57
C PRO A 99 37.42 13.70 8.13
N GLY A 100 36.51 13.58 7.17
CA GLY A 100 36.82 13.37 5.75
C GLY A 100 35.56 13.21 4.90
N TRP A 101 35.67 13.46 3.59
CA TRP A 101 34.53 13.40 2.67
C TRP A 101 34.14 11.98 2.23
N ALA A 102 34.98 10.98 2.50
CA ALA A 102 34.77 9.60 2.04
C ALA A 102 33.58 8.91 2.74
N HIS A 103 33.48 9.00 4.07
CA HIS A 103 32.40 8.38 4.84
C HIS A 103 31.01 8.99 4.54
N PRO A 104 30.86 10.33 4.50
CA PRO A 104 29.60 10.96 4.12
C PRO A 104 29.17 10.61 2.69
N ALA A 105 30.13 10.54 1.75
CA ALA A 105 29.85 10.14 0.37
C ALA A 105 29.37 8.67 0.27
N LEU A 106 29.99 7.76 1.01
CA LEU A 106 29.54 6.36 1.10
C LEU A 106 28.16 6.23 1.74
N THR A 107 27.92 6.96 2.84
CA THR A 107 26.62 7.00 3.52
C THR A 107 25.51 7.47 2.58
N LEU A 108 25.78 8.53 1.81
CA LEU A 108 24.87 9.02 0.78
C LEU A 108 24.68 8.00 -0.34
N GLY A 109 25.75 7.31 -0.76
CA GLY A 109 25.68 6.25 -1.77
C GLY A 109 24.78 5.09 -1.35
N VAL A 110 24.93 4.61 -0.11
CA VAL A 110 24.04 3.59 0.47
C VAL A 110 22.61 4.10 0.54
N PHE A 111 22.40 5.34 0.98
CA PHE A 111 21.07 5.92 1.04
C PHE A 111 20.38 5.96 -0.33
N VAL A 112 21.10 6.39 -1.36
CA VAL A 112 20.60 6.40 -2.75
C VAL A 112 20.29 4.99 -3.24
N LEU A 113 21.16 4.01 -2.95
CA LEU A 113 20.92 2.60 -3.31
C LEU A 113 19.66 2.04 -2.64
N VAL A 114 19.46 2.34 -1.35
CA VAL A 114 18.25 1.92 -0.64
C VAL A 114 17.02 2.63 -1.19
N GLN A 115 17.07 3.93 -1.51
CA GLN A 115 15.95 4.61 -2.15
C GLN A 115 15.65 4.08 -3.56
N MET A 116 16.68 3.69 -4.31
CA MET A 116 16.48 3.03 -5.61
C MET A 116 15.80 1.68 -5.41
N ALA A 117 16.25 0.86 -4.45
CA ALA A 117 15.61 -0.40 -4.11
C ALA A 117 14.16 -0.19 -3.63
N GLU A 118 13.91 0.87 -2.85
CA GLU A 118 12.58 1.24 -2.41
C GLU A 118 11.66 1.53 -3.59
N GLY A 119 12.09 2.39 -4.50
CA GLY A 119 11.28 2.80 -5.65
C GLY A 119 11.11 1.72 -6.71
N LEU A 120 12.14 0.90 -6.96
CA LEU A 120 12.17 -0.06 -8.07
C LEU A 120 11.71 -1.47 -7.70
N VAL A 121 11.86 -1.88 -6.43
CA VAL A 121 11.60 -3.27 -6.01
C VAL A 121 10.56 -3.32 -4.90
N ILE A 122 10.78 -2.58 -3.83
CA ILE A 122 9.98 -2.69 -2.59
C ILE A 122 8.58 -2.11 -2.83
N SER A 123 8.49 -0.88 -3.34
CA SER A 123 7.22 -0.23 -3.69
C SER A 123 6.35 -1.07 -4.64
N PRO A 124 6.83 -1.53 -5.81
CA PRO A 124 5.99 -2.33 -6.71
C PRO A 124 5.64 -3.71 -6.14
N ARG A 125 6.53 -4.33 -5.34
CA ARG A 125 6.22 -5.62 -4.67
C ARG A 125 5.14 -5.49 -3.59
N ILE A 126 5.11 -4.38 -2.86
CA ILE A 126 4.22 -4.19 -1.70
C ILE A 126 2.91 -3.52 -2.10
N ILE A 127 2.99 -2.49 -2.95
CA ILE A 127 1.88 -1.62 -3.31
C ILE A 127 1.28 -2.03 -4.67
N GLY A 128 2.03 -2.77 -5.49
CA GLY A 128 1.57 -3.30 -6.78
C GLY A 128 1.51 -2.23 -7.88
N ASP A 129 1.84 -2.63 -9.11
CA ASP A 129 1.88 -1.82 -10.36
C ASP A 129 0.52 -1.24 -10.82
N ARG A 130 -0.38 -0.86 -9.90
CA ARG A 130 -1.78 -0.49 -10.22
C ARG A 130 -2.04 1.01 -10.24
N VAL A 131 -1.00 1.83 -10.15
CA VAL A 131 -1.17 3.28 -10.08
C VAL A 131 -0.09 3.90 -10.96
N GLY A 132 -0.28 3.87 -12.28
CA GLY A 132 0.46 4.71 -13.23
C GLY A 132 0.20 6.21 -13.02
N MET A 133 0.23 6.67 -11.77
CA MET A 133 0.22 8.08 -11.43
C MET A 133 1.66 8.55 -11.42
N HIS A 134 1.89 9.61 -12.17
CA HIS A 134 3.15 10.33 -12.14
C HIS A 134 3.47 10.69 -10.68
N PRO A 135 4.71 10.47 -10.18
CA PRO A 135 5.09 10.76 -8.79
C PRO A 135 4.68 12.16 -8.31
N LEU A 136 4.59 13.11 -9.24
CA LEU A 136 4.08 14.46 -9.01
C LEU A 136 2.66 14.49 -8.42
N THR A 137 1.75 13.61 -8.83
CA THR A 137 0.37 13.58 -8.30
C THR A 137 0.36 13.22 -6.82
N VAL A 138 1.25 12.33 -6.38
CA VAL A 138 1.39 11.96 -4.96
C VAL A 138 1.93 13.14 -4.16
N ILE A 139 2.93 13.84 -4.68
CA ILE A 139 3.49 15.04 -4.04
C ILE A 139 2.43 16.14 -3.92
N ILE A 140 1.66 16.39 -4.98
CA ILE A 140 0.57 17.38 -4.98
C ILE A 140 -0.51 16.98 -3.96
N ALA A 141 -0.92 15.72 -3.95
CA ALA A 141 -1.89 15.21 -2.97
C ALA A 141 -1.40 15.44 -1.54
N ILE A 142 -0.13 15.16 -1.25
CA ILE A 142 0.47 15.39 0.06
C ILE A 142 0.49 16.86 0.41
N MET A 143 0.91 17.75 -0.50
CA MET A 143 0.89 19.19 -0.24
C MET A 143 -0.51 19.70 0.08
N ILE A 144 -1.51 19.27 -0.69
CA ILE A 144 -2.91 19.62 -0.46
C ILE A 144 -3.37 19.05 0.89
N GLY A 145 -3.13 17.77 1.15
CA GLY A 145 -3.55 17.10 2.38
C GLY A 145 -2.88 17.65 3.64
N THR A 146 -1.59 17.96 3.60
CA THR A 146 -0.87 18.56 4.74
C THR A 146 -1.40 19.97 5.04
N THR A 147 -1.68 20.79 4.02
CA THR A 147 -2.24 22.12 4.21
C THR A 147 -3.70 22.08 4.71
N LEU A 148 -4.55 21.20 4.16
CA LEU A 148 -5.97 21.14 4.56
C LEU A 148 -6.21 20.47 5.91
N MET A 149 -5.48 19.40 6.25
CA MET A 149 -5.74 18.60 7.45
C MET A 149 -4.74 18.87 8.60
N GLY A 150 -4.01 19.99 8.55
CA GLY A 150 -3.25 20.49 9.69
C GLY A 150 -1.89 19.81 9.94
N GLY A 151 -1.15 19.46 8.88
CA GLY A 151 0.26 19.06 8.97
C GLY A 151 0.52 17.60 8.62
N ILE A 152 1.39 16.93 9.39
CA ILE A 152 1.94 15.59 9.08
C ILE A 152 0.83 14.55 8.90
N ILE A 153 -0.20 14.57 9.75
CA ILE A 153 -1.34 13.64 9.69
C ILE A 153 -2.06 13.76 8.34
N GLY A 154 -2.23 14.99 7.85
CA GLY A 154 -2.81 15.25 6.53
C GLY A 154 -2.01 14.69 5.37
N GLY A 155 -0.67 14.71 5.47
CA GLY A 155 0.20 14.10 4.47
C GLY A 155 0.11 12.58 4.42
N VAL A 156 0.03 11.93 5.59
CA VAL A 156 -0.14 10.47 5.68
C VAL A 156 -1.49 10.04 5.11
N LEU A 157 -2.56 10.78 5.43
CA LEU A 157 -3.91 10.48 4.95
C LEU A 157 -4.15 10.88 3.49
N ALA A 158 -3.37 11.81 2.95
CA ALA A 158 -3.51 12.28 1.57
C ALA A 158 -3.39 11.16 0.54
N ILE A 159 -2.44 10.24 0.73
CA ILE A 159 -2.15 9.15 -0.20
C ILE A 159 -3.32 8.16 -0.29
N PRO A 160 -3.80 7.54 0.81
CA PRO A 160 -4.94 6.64 0.76
C PRO A 160 -6.24 7.35 0.36
N LEU A 161 -6.43 8.61 0.76
CA LEU A 161 -7.59 9.39 0.33
C LEU A 161 -7.58 9.65 -1.17
N THR A 162 -6.43 9.99 -1.75
CA THR A 162 -6.28 10.18 -3.19
C THR A 162 -6.47 8.87 -3.95
N ALA A 163 -6.00 7.75 -3.41
CA ALA A 163 -6.25 6.43 -3.97
C ALA A 163 -7.75 6.09 -3.94
N ALA A 164 -8.45 6.36 -2.84
CA ALA A 164 -9.89 6.17 -2.73
C ALA A 164 -10.68 7.08 -3.68
N LEU A 165 -10.31 8.37 -3.77
CA LEU A 165 -10.92 9.34 -4.68
C LEU A 165 -10.77 8.92 -6.14
N ARG A 166 -9.58 8.41 -6.51
CA ARG A 166 -9.31 7.86 -7.84
C ARG A 166 -10.21 6.66 -8.12
N THR A 167 -10.33 5.71 -7.19
CA THR A 167 -11.23 4.56 -7.36
C THR A 167 -12.68 5.00 -7.57
N LEU A 168 -13.13 6.01 -6.84
CA LEU A 168 -14.47 6.59 -6.99
C LEU A 168 -14.64 7.28 -8.36
N MET A 169 -13.67 8.09 -8.80
CA MET A 169 -13.68 8.70 -10.14
C MET A 169 -13.69 7.66 -11.25
N PHE A 170 -12.88 6.60 -11.15
CA PHE A 170 -12.86 5.51 -12.13
C PHE A 170 -14.21 4.78 -12.17
N ARG A 171 -14.85 4.54 -11.01
CA ARG A 171 -16.18 3.92 -10.92
C ARG A 171 -17.27 4.76 -11.59
N TYR A 172 -17.21 6.08 -11.45
CA TYR A 172 -18.25 7.00 -11.92
C TYR A 172 -18.06 7.44 -13.38
N VAL A 173 -16.82 7.48 -13.87
CA VAL A 173 -16.48 7.88 -15.25
C VAL A 173 -16.36 6.67 -16.19
N TRP A 174 -15.93 5.49 -15.70
CA TRP A 174 -15.74 4.29 -16.53
C TRP A 174 -16.53 3.10 -15.95
N SER A 175 -17.58 2.69 -16.66
CA SER A 175 -18.42 1.54 -16.31
C SER A 175 -17.75 0.20 -16.65
N GLU A 176 -16.55 -0.06 -16.15
CA GLU A 176 -15.98 -1.42 -16.12
C GLU A 176 -15.26 -1.64 -14.77
N SER A 177 -15.83 -2.54 -13.95
CA SER A 177 -15.29 -2.99 -12.66
C SER A 177 -14.65 -4.40 -12.82
N PRO A 178 -13.86 -4.95 -11.87
CA PRO A 178 -13.45 -4.39 -10.58
C PRO A 178 -11.94 -4.56 -10.25
N ILE A 179 -11.45 -3.77 -9.28
CA ILE A 179 -10.30 -4.18 -8.46
C ILE A 179 -10.81 -5.32 -7.56
N SER A 180 -10.69 -6.56 -8.05
CA SER A 180 -10.83 -7.75 -7.22
C SER A 180 -9.65 -7.79 -6.22
N PHE A 181 -9.88 -7.36 -4.99
CA PHE A 181 -9.10 -7.85 -3.86
C PHE A 181 -9.33 -9.35 -3.78
N ARG A 182 -8.38 -10.13 -4.33
CA ARG A 182 -8.43 -11.59 -4.32
C ARG A 182 -8.46 -12.04 -2.87
N LYS A 183 -9.62 -12.54 -2.42
CA LYS A 183 -9.75 -13.42 -1.26
C LYS A 183 -8.62 -14.47 -1.35
N PRO A 184 -7.77 -14.67 -0.33
CA PRO A 184 -6.75 -15.71 -0.39
C PRO A 184 -7.46 -17.04 -0.70
N PRO A 185 -6.90 -17.89 -1.58
CA PRO A 185 -7.48 -19.19 -1.86
C PRO A 185 -7.59 -19.93 -0.52
N ALA A 186 -8.81 -20.28 -0.14
CA ALA A 186 -9.05 -21.21 0.95
C ALA A 186 -8.45 -22.54 0.51
N ALA A 187 -7.21 -22.80 0.93
CA ALA A 187 -6.61 -24.10 0.81
C ALA A 187 -7.31 -25.02 1.84
N THR A 188 -7.85 -26.11 1.30
CA THR A 188 -8.07 -27.43 1.93
C THR A 188 -9.12 -27.58 3.02
N ALA A 189 -10.34 -27.92 2.58
CA ALA A 189 -11.22 -28.99 3.06
C ALA A 189 -12.41 -28.96 2.08
N ASP A 190 -12.70 -29.95 1.25
CA ASP A 190 -13.06 -31.31 1.59
C ASP A 190 -13.39 -32.00 0.25
N HIS A 191 -12.66 -33.03 -0.16
CA HIS A 191 -13.03 -34.04 -1.19
C HIS A 191 -11.93 -35.10 -1.20
N THR A 192 -11.83 -35.83 -0.10
CA THR A 192 -11.38 -37.22 -0.13
C THR A 192 -12.63 -38.09 -0.12
N VAL A 193 -12.62 -39.14 -0.94
CA VAL A 193 -13.62 -40.19 -1.15
C VAL A 193 -14.44 -40.03 -2.44
N SER A 194 -14.37 -41.09 -3.24
CA SER A 194 -15.04 -41.37 -4.51
C SER A 194 -14.39 -40.75 -5.75
N ASP A 195 -13.44 -41.50 -6.32
CA ASP A 195 -13.45 -41.90 -7.74
C ASP A 195 -12.11 -42.59 -8.09
N ALA A 196 -11.87 -43.71 -7.41
CA ALA A 196 -10.82 -44.66 -7.72
C ALA A 196 -11.44 -46.06 -7.78
N SER A 197 -12.38 -46.25 -8.71
CA SER A 197 -12.94 -47.56 -9.06
C SER A 197 -13.54 -47.52 -10.47
N GLU A 198 -12.75 -47.17 -11.47
CA GLU A 198 -13.11 -47.44 -12.88
C GLU A 198 -11.84 -47.42 -13.75
N ALA A 199 -10.98 -48.41 -13.50
CA ALA A 199 -9.90 -48.78 -14.40
C ALA A 199 -9.82 -50.31 -14.41
N SER A 200 -10.71 -50.99 -15.15
CA SER A 200 -10.49 -52.36 -15.61
C SER A 200 -11.66 -52.88 -16.48
N GLU A 201 -11.83 -52.39 -17.72
CA GLU A 201 -12.55 -53.19 -18.73
C GLU A 201 -12.14 -52.81 -20.17
N ALA A 202 -11.00 -53.35 -20.61
CA ALA A 202 -10.75 -53.76 -22.00
C ALA A 202 -9.38 -54.46 -22.07
N PRO A 203 -9.34 -55.71 -22.55
CA PRO A 203 -8.50 -55.95 -23.71
C PRO A 203 -9.24 -56.78 -24.77
N LYS A 204 -9.22 -56.24 -26.00
CA LYS A 204 -9.75 -56.84 -27.22
C LYS A 204 -8.86 -58.02 -27.62
N ALA A 205 -9.43 -59.22 -27.58
CA ALA A 205 -8.82 -60.45 -28.03
C ALA A 205 -8.67 -60.47 -29.57
N ALA A 206 -7.49 -60.85 -30.05
CA ALA A 206 -7.29 -61.51 -31.34
C ALA A 206 -5.96 -62.28 -31.30
N PRO A 207 -5.98 -63.63 -31.42
CA PRO A 207 -4.86 -64.37 -31.96
C PRO A 207 -5.21 -64.84 -33.38
N SER A 208 -4.38 -64.46 -34.34
CA SER A 208 -4.24 -65.18 -35.60
C SER A 208 -3.30 -66.37 -35.38
N ASN A 209 -3.82 -67.59 -35.46
CA ASN A 209 -3.19 -68.75 -36.09
C ASN A 209 -4.00 -70.02 -35.77
N GLN A 210 -4.64 -70.56 -36.80
CA GLN A 210 -4.75 -71.99 -37.03
C GLN A 210 -4.41 -72.25 -38.49
N GLU A 211 -3.85 -73.44 -38.72
CA GLU A 211 -3.55 -74.12 -39.98
C GLU A 211 -4.56 -73.93 -41.12
#